data_AF-A0A4P6WIL9-F1
#
_entry.id   AF-A0A4P6WIL9-F1
#
_cell.length_a   1.000
_cell.length_b   1.000
_cell.length_c   1.000
_cell.angle_alpha   90.00
_cell.angle_beta   90.00
_cell.angle_gamma   90.00
#
_symmetry.space_group_name_H-M   'P 1'
#
loop_
_entity.id
_entity.type
_entity.pdbx_description
1 polymer ?
#
loop_
_entity_poly.entity_id
_entity_poly.type
_entity_poly.pdbx_seq_one_letter_code
_entity_poly.pdbx_strand_id
1 'polypeptide(L)'
;MTKTLLGVSIFSFSILFSATTLAQTTPDYAKLIDQAHQKYKSNNDGKVADYIPALATYSPNNFAITIATVDGKIYQVGDVNKPFPMESLSKVFTMALAMEQHGPQVVLDKLGANATGMPFNSGLAIELTKGAPENPLVNAGAMSAVSLIEAKDKTDRWNKILDNLNVWADAKLTVNEPVFKSEMETNQHNQALAKLMESYNSFYGNTDEAVEIYTRQCSVDITVEQLAKMGAVLANKGKSPFNGKQLLNEKYVPQVLAEMAIAGLYDGSGKWLYTVGIPAKSGVGGGMVAVVPGEYAIAVYSPPLDEAGNSVRAQKTIEYVAEATQANVFLAK
;
A
#
# COMPACT_ATOMS: atom_id res chain seq x y z
N MET A 1 56.61 -17.60 -60.31
CA MET A 1 55.43 -18.22 -59.66
C MET A 1 54.59 -17.11 -59.07
N THR A 2 53.39 -16.99 -59.62
CA THR A 2 52.17 -16.31 -59.16
C THR A 2 52.14 -15.78 -57.72
N LYS A 3 51.69 -14.52 -57.57
CA LYS A 3 50.63 -14.12 -56.64
C LYS A 3 50.07 -12.75 -57.00
N THR A 4 48.87 -12.77 -57.57
CA THR A 4 47.97 -11.64 -57.81
C THR A 4 47.22 -11.36 -56.51
N LEU A 5 47.24 -10.12 -56.01
CA LEU A 5 46.34 -9.68 -54.94
C LEU A 5 45.20 -8.86 -55.58
N LEU A 6 43.99 -9.43 -55.62
CA LEU A 6 42.75 -8.69 -55.89
C LEU A 6 42.30 -8.04 -54.58
N GLY A 7 42.26 -6.71 -54.52
CA GLY A 7 41.55 -5.97 -53.48
C GLY A 7 40.08 -5.83 -53.87
N VAL A 8 39.17 -6.39 -53.07
CA VAL A 8 37.72 -6.20 -53.20
C VAL A 8 37.30 -5.17 -52.16
N SER A 9 36.90 -3.98 -52.59
CA SER A 9 36.22 -3.01 -51.73
C SER A 9 34.76 -3.41 -51.57
N ILE A 10 34.37 -3.78 -50.34
CA ILE A 10 32.98 -3.99 -49.97
C ILE A 10 32.43 -2.65 -49.48
N PHE A 11 31.57 -2.03 -50.28
CA PHE A 11 30.75 -0.89 -49.86
C PHE A 11 29.56 -1.43 -49.06
N SER A 12 29.61 -1.29 -47.74
CA SER A 12 28.49 -1.61 -46.85
C SER A 12 27.48 -0.46 -46.87
N PHE A 13 26.34 -0.65 -47.53
CA PHE A 13 25.19 0.25 -47.44
C PHE A 13 24.44 -0.02 -46.13
N SER A 14 24.61 0.86 -45.15
CA SER A 14 23.85 0.83 -43.90
C SER A 14 22.45 1.42 -44.16
N ILE A 15 21.43 0.57 -44.24
CA ILE A 15 20.03 1.00 -44.28
C ILE A 15 19.64 1.41 -42.85
N LEU A 16 19.47 2.71 -42.64
CA LEU A 16 18.89 3.28 -41.42
C LEU A 16 17.39 2.96 -41.41
N PHE A 17 16.99 1.97 -40.61
CA PHE A 17 15.60 1.83 -40.18
C PHE A 17 15.30 2.95 -39.18
N SER A 18 14.56 3.98 -39.60
CA SER A 18 13.90 4.90 -38.67
C SER A 18 12.82 4.13 -37.92
N ALA A 19 13.12 3.74 -36.68
CA ALA A 19 12.11 3.33 -35.73
C ALA A 19 11.24 4.55 -35.42
N THR A 20 10.09 4.67 -36.07
CA THR A 20 9.00 5.51 -35.57
C THR A 20 8.51 4.89 -34.27
N THR A 21 9.09 5.31 -33.16
CA THR A 21 8.49 5.15 -31.83
C THR A 21 7.13 5.82 -31.89
N LEU A 22 6.05 5.02 -31.94
CA LEU A 22 4.72 5.50 -31.60
C LEU A 22 4.83 6.04 -30.18
N ALA A 23 4.88 7.36 -30.03
CA ALA A 23 4.85 7.99 -28.72
C ALA A 23 3.52 7.57 -28.07
N GLN A 24 3.61 6.68 -27.08
CA GLN A 24 2.48 6.31 -26.26
C GLN A 24 2.04 7.59 -25.56
N THR A 25 0.92 8.15 -26.01
CA THR A 25 0.39 9.39 -25.46
C THR A 25 0.11 9.16 -23.98
N THR A 26 0.77 9.94 -23.11
CA THR A 26 0.51 9.89 -21.67
C THR A 26 -1.00 9.96 -21.42
N PRO A 27 -1.59 9.03 -20.64
CA PRO A 27 -3.01 9.07 -20.35
C PRO A 27 -3.44 10.41 -19.77
N ASP A 28 -4.61 10.91 -20.17
CA ASP A 28 -5.22 12.09 -19.57
C ASP A 28 -5.83 11.70 -18.21
N TYR A 29 -4.98 11.64 -17.18
CA TYR A 29 -5.36 11.23 -15.83
C TYR A 29 -6.48 12.09 -15.26
N ALA A 30 -6.52 13.40 -15.53
CA ALA A 30 -7.56 14.30 -15.05
C ALA A 30 -8.94 13.90 -15.59
N LYS A 31 -9.01 13.65 -16.91
CA LYS A 31 -10.24 13.19 -17.56
C LYS A 31 -10.65 11.80 -17.07
N LEU A 32 -9.70 10.88 -16.92
CA LEU A 32 -9.98 9.51 -16.47
C LEU A 32 -10.58 9.47 -15.06
N ILE A 33 -10.00 10.21 -14.10
CA ILE A 33 -10.53 10.21 -12.74
C ILE A 33 -11.88 10.93 -12.65
N ASP A 34 -12.13 11.98 -13.43
CA ASP A 34 -13.45 12.61 -13.48
C ASP A 34 -14.50 11.64 -14.03
N GLN A 35 -14.20 10.93 -15.12
CA GLN A 35 -15.07 9.89 -15.67
C GLN A 35 -15.35 8.78 -14.66
N ALA A 36 -14.31 8.28 -13.98
CA ALA A 36 -14.45 7.26 -12.93
C ALA A 36 -15.32 7.78 -11.76
N HIS A 37 -15.07 9.02 -11.31
CA HIS A 37 -15.83 9.65 -10.26
C HIS A 37 -17.31 9.78 -10.64
N GLN A 38 -17.63 10.31 -11.83
CA GLN A 38 -19.03 10.42 -12.29
C GLN A 38 -19.70 9.05 -12.43
N LYS A 39 -18.96 8.04 -12.90
CA LYS A 39 -19.47 6.67 -13.10
C LYS A 39 -19.83 5.98 -11.79
N TYR A 40 -19.00 6.15 -10.75
CA TYR A 40 -19.15 5.39 -9.50
C TYR A 40 -19.70 6.21 -8.33
N LYS A 41 -19.89 7.53 -8.44
CA LYS A 41 -20.38 8.38 -7.33
C LYS A 41 -21.72 7.92 -6.74
N SER A 42 -22.62 7.39 -7.57
CA SER A 42 -23.96 6.93 -7.17
C SER A 42 -24.00 5.46 -6.74
N ASN A 43 -22.87 4.76 -6.75
CA ASN A 43 -22.79 3.40 -6.23
C ASN A 43 -22.85 3.43 -4.70
N ASN A 44 -23.91 2.87 -4.14
CA ASN A 44 -24.16 2.79 -2.70
C ASN A 44 -23.99 1.36 -2.15
N ASP A 45 -23.36 0.46 -2.91
CA ASP A 45 -23.02 -0.89 -2.46
C ASP A 45 -22.06 -0.86 -1.26
N GLY A 46 -22.16 -1.86 -0.39
CA GLY A 46 -21.31 -2.01 0.79
C GLY A 46 -21.85 -1.32 2.04
N LYS A 47 -21.04 -1.32 3.10
CA LYS A 47 -21.41 -0.75 4.40
C LYS A 47 -20.24 -0.02 5.05
N VAL A 48 -20.51 1.13 5.67
CA VAL A 48 -19.52 1.82 6.51
C VAL A 48 -19.15 0.92 7.68
N ALA A 49 -17.86 0.84 8.03
CA ALA A 49 -17.41 0.11 9.19
C ALA A 49 -18.07 0.66 10.47
N ASP A 50 -18.70 -0.22 11.25
CA ASP A 50 -19.49 0.16 12.43
C ASP A 50 -19.20 -0.71 13.66
N TYR A 51 -18.11 -1.51 13.63
CA TYR A 51 -17.67 -2.30 14.78
C TYR A 51 -17.15 -1.41 15.93
N ILE A 52 -16.72 -0.18 15.62
CA ILE A 52 -16.50 0.88 16.61
C ILE A 52 -17.38 2.11 16.34
N PRO A 53 -17.86 2.80 17.39
CA PRO A 53 -18.70 3.98 17.23
C PRO A 53 -18.05 5.10 16.41
N ALA A 54 -16.74 5.30 16.52
CA ALA A 54 -16.05 6.38 15.82
C ALA A 54 -16.10 6.22 14.28
N LEU A 55 -15.93 5.00 13.75
CA LEU A 55 -15.99 4.74 12.30
C LEU A 55 -17.41 4.85 11.75
N ALA A 56 -18.42 4.52 12.55
CA ALA A 56 -19.82 4.63 12.14
C ALA A 56 -20.27 6.07 11.84
N THR A 57 -19.49 7.08 12.26
CA THR A 57 -19.79 8.49 12.02
C THR A 57 -19.41 8.99 10.62
N TYR A 58 -18.60 8.22 9.87
CA TYR A 58 -18.13 8.63 8.56
C TYR A 58 -19.24 8.53 7.51
N SER A 59 -19.39 9.59 6.71
CA SER A 59 -20.45 9.68 5.69
C SER A 59 -20.24 8.64 4.60
N PRO A 60 -21.25 7.79 4.29
CA PRO A 60 -21.16 6.82 3.19
C PRO A 60 -20.99 7.50 1.83
N ASN A 61 -21.36 8.78 1.74
CA ASN A 61 -21.30 9.55 0.51
C ASN A 61 -19.89 10.04 0.15
N ASN A 62 -18.95 10.09 1.12
CA ASN A 62 -17.59 10.56 0.89
C ASN A 62 -16.93 9.77 -0.24
N PHE A 63 -16.45 10.48 -1.27
CA PHE A 63 -15.77 9.87 -2.40
C PHE A 63 -14.72 10.81 -2.95
N ALA A 64 -13.47 10.37 -2.92
CA ALA A 64 -12.35 11.14 -3.44
C ALA A 64 -11.36 10.23 -4.14
N ILE A 65 -10.79 10.72 -5.24
CA ILE A 65 -9.79 10.00 -6.05
C ILE A 65 -8.58 10.91 -6.19
N THR A 66 -7.38 10.37 -6.04
CA THR A 66 -6.15 11.07 -6.36
C THR A 66 -5.16 10.16 -7.06
N ILE A 67 -4.62 10.62 -8.19
CA ILE A 67 -3.46 10.02 -8.86
C ILE A 67 -2.25 10.91 -8.57
N ALA A 68 -1.17 10.28 -8.13
CA ALA A 68 0.14 10.88 -7.90
C ALA A 68 1.17 10.18 -8.80
N THR A 69 1.78 10.92 -9.73
CA THR A 69 2.70 10.36 -10.73
C THR A 69 4.15 10.42 -10.28
N VAL A 70 5.01 9.60 -10.87
CA VAL A 70 6.46 9.58 -10.57
C VAL A 70 7.19 10.86 -11.02
N ASP A 71 6.57 11.66 -11.91
CA ASP A 71 7.07 12.99 -12.30
C ASP A 71 6.51 14.14 -11.42
N GLY A 72 5.82 13.80 -10.32
CA GLY A 72 5.42 14.75 -9.28
C GLY A 72 4.11 15.50 -9.55
N LYS A 73 3.29 15.05 -10.51
CA LYS A 73 1.98 15.63 -10.77
C LYS A 73 0.90 14.98 -9.89
N ILE A 74 -0.08 15.78 -9.50
CA ILE A 74 -1.25 15.36 -8.73
C ILE A 74 -2.50 15.65 -9.55
N TYR A 75 -3.36 14.65 -9.70
CA TYR A 75 -4.68 14.77 -10.31
C TYR A 75 -5.72 14.31 -9.31
N GLN A 76 -6.75 15.12 -9.06
CA GLN A 76 -7.70 14.84 -7.99
C GLN A 76 -9.13 15.26 -8.32
N VAL A 77 -10.11 14.56 -7.75
CA VAL A 77 -11.55 14.84 -7.88
C VAL A 77 -12.31 14.34 -6.65
N GLY A 78 -13.40 15.02 -6.29
CA GLY A 78 -14.28 14.65 -5.17
C GLY A 78 -13.89 15.27 -3.83
N ASP A 79 -14.17 14.56 -2.74
CA ASP A 79 -14.02 15.00 -1.34
C ASP A 79 -12.56 14.96 -0.83
N VAL A 80 -11.62 15.49 -1.61
CA VAL A 80 -10.17 15.30 -1.48
C VAL A 80 -9.56 15.80 -0.16
N ASN A 81 -10.22 16.76 0.49
CA ASN A 81 -9.78 17.37 1.74
C ASN A 81 -10.35 16.69 3.00
N LYS A 82 -11.13 15.61 2.86
CA LYS A 82 -11.69 14.89 4.01
C LYS A 82 -10.64 13.94 4.58
N PRO A 83 -10.17 14.14 5.83
CA PRO A 83 -9.31 13.18 6.48
C PRO A 83 -10.09 11.92 6.88
N PHE A 84 -9.38 10.80 6.95
CA PHE A 84 -9.88 9.51 7.44
C PHE A 84 -8.75 8.73 8.10
N PRO A 85 -9.03 7.83 9.06
CA PRO A 85 -8.01 7.02 9.71
C PRO A 85 -7.39 6.06 8.69
N MET A 86 -6.06 6.00 8.65
CA MET A 86 -5.31 5.10 7.75
C MET A 86 -5.71 3.64 7.94
N GLU A 87 -6.03 3.25 9.17
CA GLU A 87 -6.27 1.86 9.56
C GLU A 87 -5.13 0.96 9.06
N SER A 88 -5.48 -0.18 8.45
CA SER A 88 -4.51 -1.14 7.90
C SER A 88 -3.63 -0.60 6.77
N LEU A 89 -3.87 0.60 6.23
CA LEU A 89 -2.94 1.24 5.28
C LEU A 89 -1.57 1.53 5.94
N SER A 90 -1.57 1.83 7.25
CA SER A 90 -0.37 2.11 8.04
C SER A 90 0.66 0.96 8.02
N LYS A 91 0.19 -0.29 7.91
CA LYS A 91 0.99 -1.52 7.94
C LYS A 91 2.10 -1.53 6.89
N VAL A 92 1.79 -1.05 5.67
CA VAL A 92 2.74 -1.01 4.55
C VAL A 92 3.96 -0.16 4.93
N PHE A 93 3.72 0.98 5.57
CA PHE A 93 4.76 1.95 5.87
C PHE A 93 5.56 1.57 7.12
N THR A 94 4.94 0.91 8.10
CA THR A 94 5.65 0.31 9.24
C THR A 94 6.52 -0.87 8.81
N MET A 95 6.02 -1.72 7.91
CA MET A 95 6.82 -2.78 7.29
C MET A 95 8.01 -2.20 6.51
N ALA A 96 7.80 -1.16 5.71
CA ALA A 96 8.87 -0.50 4.96
C ALA A 96 9.95 0.07 5.90
N LEU A 97 9.56 0.66 7.04
CA LEU A 97 10.49 1.10 8.08
C LEU A 97 11.29 -0.06 8.68
N ALA A 98 10.65 -1.19 8.96
CA ALA A 98 11.34 -2.39 9.44
C ALA A 98 12.35 -2.92 8.39
N MET A 99 12.00 -2.89 7.10
CA MET A 99 12.91 -3.27 6.01
C MET A 99 14.10 -2.30 5.89
N GLU A 100 13.91 -0.99 6.09
CA GLU A 100 15.01 -0.03 6.10
C GLU A 100 15.99 -0.26 7.25
N GLN A 101 15.50 -0.65 8.42
CA GLN A 101 16.33 -0.91 9.61
C GLN A 101 17.11 -2.24 9.51
N HIS A 102 16.43 -3.30 9.04
CA HIS A 102 16.94 -4.67 9.17
C HIS A 102 17.25 -5.36 7.84
N GLY A 103 16.85 -4.75 6.72
CA GLY A 103 16.88 -5.37 5.40
C GLY A 103 15.71 -6.34 5.14
N PRO A 104 15.42 -6.64 3.87
CA PRO A 104 14.27 -7.44 3.47
C PRO A 104 14.38 -8.90 3.91
N GLN A 105 15.59 -9.45 4.02
CA GLN A 105 15.77 -10.85 4.44
C GLN A 105 15.35 -11.06 5.89
N VAL A 106 15.73 -10.17 6.80
CA VAL A 106 15.33 -10.26 8.21
C VAL A 106 13.81 -10.12 8.35
N VAL A 107 13.20 -9.21 7.58
CA VAL A 107 11.74 -9.06 7.55
C VAL A 107 11.06 -10.31 7.02
N LEU A 108 11.57 -10.92 5.95
CA LEU A 108 11.04 -12.18 5.41
C LEU A 108 11.15 -13.32 6.43
N ASP A 109 12.32 -13.49 7.06
CA ASP A 109 12.58 -14.58 8.02
C ASP A 109 11.70 -14.47 9.27
N LYS A 110 11.39 -13.23 9.69
CA LYS A 110 10.62 -12.96 10.91
C LYS A 110 9.12 -12.87 10.67
N LEU A 111 8.71 -12.24 9.57
CA LEU A 111 7.31 -11.88 9.32
C LEU A 111 6.64 -12.72 8.22
N GLY A 112 7.42 -13.37 7.37
CA GLY A 112 6.92 -14.13 6.22
C GLY A 112 6.52 -13.25 5.04
N ALA A 113 6.18 -13.90 3.92
CA ALA A 113 5.66 -13.30 2.69
C ALA A 113 4.66 -14.24 1.98
N ASN A 114 3.79 -14.89 2.75
CA ASN A 114 2.75 -15.78 2.27
C ASN A 114 1.37 -15.20 2.53
N ALA A 115 0.44 -15.45 1.61
CA ALA A 115 -0.98 -15.28 1.91
C ALA A 115 -1.43 -16.38 2.89
N THR A 116 -2.18 -15.98 3.92
CA THR A 116 -2.69 -16.92 4.95
C THR A 116 -3.80 -17.83 4.43
N GLY A 117 -4.52 -17.41 3.37
CA GLY A 117 -5.77 -18.04 2.94
C GLY A 117 -6.90 -17.93 3.97
N MET A 118 -6.76 -17.03 4.95
CA MET A 118 -7.68 -16.83 6.07
C MET A 118 -7.85 -15.34 6.38
N PRO A 119 -8.95 -14.95 7.07
CA PRO A 119 -9.19 -13.57 7.45
C PRO A 119 -7.99 -12.92 8.14
N PHE A 120 -7.84 -11.60 7.96
CA PHE A 120 -6.71 -10.81 8.41
C PHE A 120 -6.45 -10.82 9.93
N ASN A 121 -7.42 -11.26 10.71
CA ASN A 121 -7.41 -11.40 12.16
C ASN A 121 -7.56 -12.87 12.60
N SER A 122 -7.23 -13.85 11.76
CA SER A 122 -7.42 -15.27 12.06
C SER A 122 -6.44 -15.79 13.13
N GLY A 123 -6.97 -16.17 14.29
CA GLY A 123 -6.19 -16.92 15.30
C GLY A 123 -5.87 -18.35 14.87
N LEU A 124 -6.71 -18.96 14.03
CA LEU A 124 -6.45 -20.29 13.46
C LEU A 124 -5.21 -20.28 12.55
N ALA A 125 -5.00 -19.21 11.77
CA ALA A 125 -3.81 -19.07 10.94
C ALA A 125 -2.55 -19.10 11.80
N ILE A 126 -2.57 -18.42 12.95
CA ILE A 126 -1.46 -18.41 13.92
C ILE A 126 -1.21 -19.80 14.49
N GLU A 127 -2.26 -20.53 14.89
CA GLU A 127 -2.11 -21.89 15.44
C GLU A 127 -1.55 -22.88 14.42
N LEU A 128 -2.07 -22.86 13.18
CA LEU A 128 -1.63 -23.77 12.12
C LEU A 128 -0.17 -23.55 11.72
N THR A 129 0.32 -22.31 11.85
CA THR A 129 1.68 -21.91 11.50
C THR A 129 2.61 -21.84 12.71
N LYS A 130 2.11 -22.25 13.90
CA LYS A 130 2.84 -22.22 15.17
C LYS A 130 3.45 -20.85 15.48
N GLY A 131 2.65 -19.81 15.28
CA GLY A 131 3.04 -18.43 15.56
C GLY A 131 3.73 -17.70 14.43
N ALA A 132 3.96 -18.30 13.26
CA ALA A 132 4.52 -17.55 12.15
C ALA A 132 3.50 -16.50 11.67
N PRO A 133 3.86 -15.21 11.53
CA PRO A 133 2.90 -14.19 11.12
C PRO A 133 2.40 -14.33 9.67
N GLU A 134 3.08 -15.16 8.86
CA GLU A 134 2.90 -15.38 7.41
C GLU A 134 3.14 -14.16 6.52
N ASN A 135 2.71 -12.97 6.90
CA ASN A 135 3.06 -11.71 6.24
C ASN A 135 2.85 -10.50 7.18
N PRO A 136 3.52 -9.36 6.93
CA PRO A 136 3.36 -8.13 7.70
C PRO A 136 2.04 -7.38 7.51
N LEU A 137 1.14 -7.79 6.61
CA LEU A 137 -0.09 -7.04 6.27
C LEU A 137 -1.37 -7.59 6.93
N VAL A 138 -1.31 -8.80 7.52
CA VAL A 138 -2.30 -9.27 8.51
C VAL A 138 -2.05 -8.63 9.88
N ASN A 139 -3.03 -8.69 10.79
CA ASN A 139 -2.90 -8.01 12.11
C ASN A 139 -1.73 -8.57 12.94
N ALA A 140 -1.56 -9.89 12.97
CA ALA A 140 -0.49 -10.53 13.73
C ALA A 140 0.89 -10.09 13.25
N GLY A 141 1.13 -10.13 11.94
CA GLY A 141 2.38 -9.67 11.33
C GLY A 141 2.61 -8.18 11.46
N ALA A 142 1.56 -7.35 11.38
CA ALA A 142 1.70 -5.91 11.60
C ALA A 142 2.09 -5.56 13.04
N MET A 143 1.50 -6.20 14.05
CA MET A 143 1.91 -6.00 15.45
C MET A 143 3.32 -6.53 15.70
N SER A 144 3.69 -7.66 15.08
CA SER A 144 5.06 -8.17 15.13
C SER A 144 6.05 -7.21 14.45
N ALA A 145 5.67 -6.60 13.31
CA ALA A 145 6.45 -5.57 12.62
C ALA A 145 6.67 -4.33 13.51
N VAL A 146 5.64 -3.88 14.23
CA VAL A 146 5.79 -2.82 15.24
C VAL A 146 6.83 -3.20 16.30
N SER A 147 6.74 -4.42 16.82
CA SER A 147 7.70 -4.90 17.83
C SER A 147 9.14 -5.01 17.31
N LEU A 148 9.31 -5.16 15.99
CA LEU A 148 10.61 -5.23 15.30
C LEU A 148 11.27 -3.85 15.13
N ILE A 149 10.52 -2.75 15.28
CA ILE A 149 11.09 -1.40 15.16
C ILE A 149 12.04 -1.13 16.33
N GLU A 150 13.31 -0.86 15.99
CA GLU A 150 14.35 -0.56 16.96
C GLU A 150 14.03 0.74 17.68
N ALA A 151 13.94 0.68 19.01
CA ALA A 151 13.63 1.83 19.84
C ALA A 151 14.19 1.66 21.25
N LYS A 152 14.49 2.79 21.90
CA LYS A 152 14.97 2.82 23.29
C LYS A 152 13.85 2.53 24.29
N ASP A 153 12.65 2.99 23.96
CA ASP A 153 11.43 2.84 24.75
C ASP A 153 10.20 3.02 23.84
N LYS A 154 9.02 2.90 24.44
CA LYS A 154 7.73 3.07 23.78
C LYS A 154 7.56 4.42 23.08
N THR A 155 8.03 5.49 23.70
CA THR A 155 7.89 6.85 23.15
C THR A 155 8.77 7.02 21.93
N ASP A 156 10.02 6.54 21.98
CA ASP A 156 10.92 6.52 20.82
C ASP A 156 10.34 5.68 19.68
N ARG A 157 9.78 4.49 19.97
CA ARG A 157 9.16 3.63 18.95
C ARG A 157 7.99 4.31 18.25
N TRP A 158 7.09 4.90 19.02
CA TRP A 158 5.95 5.65 18.48
C TRP A 158 6.42 6.83 17.61
N ASN A 159 7.37 7.63 18.10
CA ASN A 159 7.88 8.78 17.37
C ASN A 159 8.52 8.36 16.04
N LYS A 160 9.31 7.29 16.01
CA LYS A 160 9.89 6.75 14.76
C LYS A 160 8.82 6.35 13.74
N ILE A 161 7.76 5.69 14.20
CA ILE A 161 6.64 5.29 13.32
C ILE A 161 5.88 6.51 12.80
N LEU A 162 5.54 7.46 13.67
CA LEU A 162 4.82 8.67 13.27
C LEU A 162 5.68 9.55 12.33
N ASP A 163 6.97 9.73 12.62
CA ASP A 163 7.90 10.47 11.77
C ASP A 163 8.07 9.81 10.41
N ASN A 164 8.13 8.49 10.36
CA ASN A 164 8.10 7.75 9.11
C ASN A 164 6.82 8.07 8.33
N LEU A 165 5.63 7.91 8.93
CA LEU A 165 4.36 8.23 8.27
C LEU A 165 4.31 9.68 7.78
N ASN A 166 4.79 10.64 8.58
CA ASN A 166 4.86 12.06 8.22
C ASN A 166 5.71 12.30 6.97
N VAL A 167 6.92 11.71 6.92
CA VAL A 167 7.84 11.91 5.80
C VAL A 167 7.33 11.25 4.52
N TRP A 168 6.69 10.07 4.63
CA TRP A 168 6.05 9.40 3.49
C TRP A 168 4.87 10.19 2.95
N ALA A 169 4.03 10.77 3.83
CA ALA A 169 2.88 11.59 3.45
C ALA A 169 3.26 13.00 2.98
N ASP A 170 4.52 13.40 3.16
CA ASP A 170 5.00 14.77 2.95
C ASP A 170 4.17 15.80 3.74
N ALA A 171 3.76 15.44 4.95
CA ALA A 171 2.87 16.23 5.80
C ALA A 171 3.05 15.88 7.28
N LYS A 172 2.62 16.78 8.17
CA LYS A 172 2.48 16.46 9.60
C LYS A 172 1.10 15.84 9.83
N LEU A 173 1.08 14.53 10.07
CA LEU A 173 -0.10 13.76 10.39
C LEU A 173 -0.39 13.80 11.89
N THR A 174 -1.63 13.48 12.25
CA THR A 174 -2.11 13.51 13.64
C THR A 174 -2.92 12.26 13.95
N VAL A 175 -2.82 11.79 15.19
CA VAL A 175 -3.68 10.73 15.69
C VAL A 175 -5.10 11.27 15.83
N ASN A 176 -6.06 10.54 15.28
CA ASN A 176 -7.47 10.70 15.53
C ASN A 176 -7.79 10.09 16.89
N GLU A 177 -7.68 10.90 17.94
CA GLU A 177 -7.86 10.46 19.34
C GLU A 177 -9.23 9.79 19.59
N PRO A 178 -10.36 10.25 18.99
CA PRO A 178 -11.63 9.52 19.05
C PRO A 178 -11.57 8.09 18.50
N VAL A 179 -11.00 7.89 17.31
CA VAL A 179 -10.82 6.56 16.71
C VAL A 179 -9.87 5.71 17.56
N PHE A 180 -8.74 6.27 17.97
CA PHE A 180 -7.76 5.59 18.81
C PHE A 180 -8.38 5.07 20.11
N LYS A 181 -9.14 5.91 20.79
CA LYS A 181 -9.86 5.53 22.01
C LYS A 181 -10.86 4.41 21.73
N SER A 182 -11.69 4.53 20.70
CA SER A 182 -12.69 3.52 20.37
C SER A 182 -12.07 2.17 19.98
N GLU A 183 -10.96 2.18 19.23
CA GLU A 183 -10.19 0.97 18.92
C GLU A 183 -9.59 0.35 20.19
N MET A 184 -8.96 1.14 21.06
CA MET A 184 -8.38 0.62 22.31
C MET A 184 -9.43 0.00 23.25
N GLU A 185 -10.66 0.50 23.24
CA GLU A 185 -11.77 -0.07 24.02
C GLU A 185 -12.29 -1.40 23.46
N THR A 186 -11.98 -1.74 22.20
CA THR A 186 -12.55 -2.89 21.46
C THR A 186 -11.52 -3.83 20.81
N ASN A 187 -10.22 -3.58 21.00
CA ASN A 187 -9.15 -4.37 20.39
C ASN A 187 -8.81 -5.68 21.12
N GLN A 188 -9.70 -6.25 21.94
CA GLN A 188 -9.43 -7.46 22.74
C GLN A 188 -8.99 -8.63 21.85
N HIS A 189 -9.51 -8.71 20.63
CA HIS A 189 -9.09 -9.72 19.66
C HIS A 189 -7.61 -9.55 19.26
N ASN A 190 -7.16 -8.31 19.00
CA ASN A 190 -5.74 -8.05 18.73
C ASN A 190 -4.86 -8.38 19.96
N GLN A 191 -5.32 -8.07 21.17
CA GLN A 191 -4.62 -8.46 22.40
C GLN A 191 -4.48 -10.00 22.49
N ALA A 192 -5.54 -10.74 22.19
CA ALA A 192 -5.52 -12.20 22.19
C ALA A 192 -4.56 -12.78 21.14
N LEU A 193 -4.59 -12.25 19.91
CA LEU A 193 -3.64 -12.64 18.85
C LEU A 193 -2.20 -12.34 19.28
N ALA A 194 -1.95 -11.18 19.89
CA ALA A 194 -0.62 -10.80 20.33
C ALA A 194 -0.09 -11.72 21.43
N LYS A 195 -0.92 -12.10 22.42
CA LYS A 195 -0.54 -13.09 23.44
C LYS A 195 -0.30 -14.48 22.88
N LEU A 196 -1.09 -14.89 21.88
CA LEU A 196 -0.86 -16.16 21.20
C LEU A 196 0.49 -16.15 20.45
N MET A 197 0.78 -15.10 19.70
CA MET A 197 2.07 -14.91 19.01
C MET A 197 3.25 -14.82 19.99
N GLU A 198 3.08 -14.16 21.13
CA GLU A 198 4.06 -14.10 22.22
C GLU A 198 4.39 -15.50 22.74
N SER A 199 3.38 -16.37 22.90
CA SER A 199 3.60 -17.77 23.33
C SER A 199 4.47 -18.59 22.37
N TYR A 200 4.57 -18.16 21.11
CA TYR A 200 5.41 -18.77 20.07
C TYR A 200 6.73 -18.02 19.81
N ASN A 201 7.05 -16.99 20.60
CA ASN A 201 8.23 -16.13 20.44
C ASN A 201 8.26 -15.31 19.13
N SER A 202 7.09 -14.93 18.62
CA SER A 202 6.93 -14.15 17.39
C SER A 202 6.76 -12.64 17.63
N PHE A 203 7.19 -12.15 18.78
CA PHE A 203 7.30 -10.72 19.12
C PHE A 203 8.74 -10.39 19.48
N TYR A 204 9.20 -9.21 19.04
CA TYR A 204 10.61 -8.75 19.16
C TYR A 204 10.75 -7.59 20.14
N GLY A 205 9.79 -7.43 21.05
CA GLY A 205 9.71 -6.38 22.05
C GLY A 205 8.56 -6.64 23.03
N ASN A 206 8.16 -5.63 23.79
CA ASN A 206 7.00 -5.73 24.69
C ASN A 206 5.70 -5.88 23.88
N THR A 207 4.94 -6.93 24.16
CA THR A 207 3.71 -7.29 23.45
C THR A 207 2.61 -6.24 23.62
N ASP A 208 2.35 -5.79 24.85
CA ASP A 208 1.27 -4.84 25.14
C ASP A 208 1.57 -3.46 24.52
N GLU A 209 2.85 -3.08 24.53
CA GLU A 209 3.35 -1.87 23.87
C GLU A 209 3.13 -1.92 22.35
N ALA A 210 3.45 -3.05 21.72
CA ALA A 210 3.30 -3.22 20.28
C ALA A 210 1.82 -3.23 19.85
N VAL A 211 0.92 -3.81 20.66
CA VAL A 211 -0.53 -3.73 20.43
C VAL A 211 -1.01 -2.27 20.49
N GLU A 212 -0.62 -1.52 21.51
CA GLU A 212 -1.04 -0.12 21.66
C GLU A 212 -0.50 0.75 20.51
N ILE A 213 0.78 0.62 20.15
CA ILE A 213 1.40 1.38 19.06
C ILE A 213 0.79 0.98 17.70
N TYR A 214 0.49 -0.30 17.50
CA TYR A 214 -0.24 -0.76 16.32
C TYR A 214 -1.62 -0.11 16.23
N THR A 215 -2.39 -0.12 17.32
CA THR A 215 -3.68 0.57 17.35
C THR A 215 -3.51 2.07 17.10
N ARG A 216 -2.47 2.71 17.67
CA ARG A 216 -2.20 4.13 17.50
C ARG A 216 -1.83 4.52 16.07
N GLN A 217 -1.04 3.72 15.35
CA GLN A 217 -0.71 4.00 13.94
C GLN A 217 -1.91 3.83 13.01
N CYS A 218 -2.81 2.89 13.30
CA CYS A 218 -4.05 2.69 12.55
C CYS A 218 -4.96 3.92 12.67
N SER A 219 -4.94 4.59 13.82
CA SER A 219 -5.75 5.78 14.08
C SER A 219 -5.11 7.09 13.60
N VAL A 220 -4.03 7.08 12.82
CA VAL A 220 -3.49 8.31 12.21
C VAL A 220 -4.39 8.75 11.06
N ASP A 221 -4.83 10.00 11.08
CA ASP A 221 -5.63 10.57 9.97
C ASP A 221 -4.75 10.91 8.77
N ILE A 222 -5.28 10.65 7.58
CA ILE A 222 -4.67 10.98 6.30
C ILE A 222 -5.72 11.50 5.31
N THR A 223 -5.31 12.27 4.30
CA THR A 223 -6.12 12.60 3.12
C THR A 223 -5.83 11.67 1.94
N VAL A 224 -6.73 11.61 0.96
CA VAL A 224 -6.50 10.80 -0.25
C VAL A 224 -5.26 11.27 -1.04
N GLU A 225 -4.97 12.56 -1.04
CA GLU A 225 -3.76 13.10 -1.69
C GLU A 225 -2.50 12.61 -1.00
N GLN A 226 -2.45 12.71 0.33
CA GLN A 226 -1.31 12.23 1.13
C GLN A 226 -1.09 10.73 0.90
N LEU A 227 -2.15 9.92 0.90
CA LEU A 227 -2.06 8.49 0.61
C LEU A 227 -1.53 8.21 -0.81
N ALA A 228 -1.97 8.97 -1.81
CA ALA A 228 -1.45 8.86 -3.17
C ALA A 228 0.04 9.21 -3.23
N LYS A 229 0.48 10.27 -2.53
CA LYS A 229 1.91 10.64 -2.44
C LYS A 229 2.75 9.52 -1.84
N MET A 230 2.28 8.89 -0.77
CA MET A 230 2.96 7.74 -0.16
C MET A 230 3.08 6.57 -1.15
N GLY A 231 2.02 6.28 -1.91
CA GLY A 231 2.08 5.26 -2.97
C GLY A 231 3.04 5.63 -4.11
N ALA A 232 3.13 6.91 -4.47
CA ALA A 232 4.00 7.39 -5.53
C ALA A 232 5.50 7.26 -5.17
N VAL A 233 5.85 7.28 -3.87
CA VAL A 233 7.19 6.90 -3.40
C VAL A 233 7.52 5.47 -3.82
N LEU A 234 6.60 4.51 -3.65
CA LEU A 234 6.78 3.12 -4.10
C LEU A 234 6.83 3.02 -5.62
N ALA A 235 5.95 3.73 -6.33
CA ALA A 235 5.98 3.79 -7.79
C ALA A 235 7.33 4.32 -8.31
N ASN A 236 7.93 5.27 -7.57
CA ASN A 236 9.17 5.94 -7.91
C ASN A 236 10.39 5.39 -7.15
N LYS A 237 10.50 4.06 -7.05
CA LYS A 237 11.73 3.38 -6.57
C LYS A 237 12.15 3.82 -5.16
N GLY A 238 11.18 4.08 -4.30
CA GLY A 238 11.40 4.48 -2.90
C GLY A 238 11.79 5.94 -2.72
N LYS A 239 11.78 6.76 -3.78
CA LYS A 239 12.10 8.19 -3.73
C LYS A 239 10.85 9.04 -3.90
N SER A 240 10.60 9.97 -2.99
CA SER A 240 9.48 10.90 -3.14
C SER A 240 9.69 11.83 -4.33
N PRO A 241 8.75 11.89 -5.29
CA PRO A 241 8.82 12.84 -6.40
C PRO A 241 8.46 14.27 -5.98
N PHE A 242 7.98 14.48 -4.74
CA PHE A 242 7.52 15.79 -4.25
C PHE A 242 8.58 16.53 -3.44
N ASN A 243 9.27 15.81 -2.55
CA ASN A 243 10.29 16.39 -1.67
C ASN A 243 11.71 15.85 -1.95
N GLY A 244 11.86 14.93 -2.91
CA GLY A 244 13.15 14.41 -3.37
C GLY A 244 13.85 13.44 -2.41
N LYS A 245 13.27 13.13 -1.25
CA LYS A 245 13.88 12.24 -0.25
C LYS A 245 13.81 10.78 -0.69
N GLN A 246 14.90 10.04 -0.48
CA GLN A 246 14.90 8.56 -0.57
C GLN A 246 14.38 8.01 0.75
N LEU A 247 13.18 7.41 0.73
CA LEU A 247 12.46 6.94 1.93
C LEU A 247 12.54 5.43 2.13
N LEU A 248 12.83 4.70 1.05
CA LEU A 248 13.04 3.27 1.03
C LEU A 248 14.16 2.99 0.03
N ASN A 249 15.10 2.13 0.34
CA ASN A 249 16.11 1.69 -0.61
C ASN A 249 15.43 1.11 -1.86
N GLU A 250 15.83 1.55 -3.06
CA GLU A 250 15.26 1.08 -4.33
C GLU A 250 15.25 -0.46 -4.43
N LYS A 251 16.25 -1.13 -3.83
CA LYS A 251 16.35 -2.59 -3.82
C LYS A 251 15.28 -3.29 -2.98
N TYR A 252 14.60 -2.58 -2.08
CA TYR A 252 13.60 -3.12 -1.15
C TYR A 252 12.16 -2.87 -1.63
N VAL A 253 11.98 -1.95 -2.58
CA VAL A 253 10.67 -1.61 -3.16
C VAL A 253 9.96 -2.84 -3.75
N PRO A 254 10.63 -3.74 -4.51
CA PRO A 254 9.95 -4.92 -5.04
C PRO A 254 9.34 -5.82 -3.95
N GLN A 255 9.97 -5.94 -2.79
CA GLN A 255 9.49 -6.75 -1.67
C GLN A 255 8.25 -6.10 -1.02
N VAL A 256 8.26 -4.78 -0.83
CA VAL A 256 7.07 -4.05 -0.36
C VAL A 256 5.88 -4.23 -1.32
N LEU A 257 6.13 -4.12 -2.62
CA LEU A 257 5.11 -4.31 -3.64
C LEU A 257 4.63 -5.77 -3.72
N ALA A 258 5.52 -6.74 -3.51
CA ALA A 258 5.15 -8.15 -3.44
C ALA A 258 4.19 -8.42 -2.28
N GLU A 259 4.50 -7.90 -1.08
CA GLU A 259 3.62 -8.00 0.10
C GLU A 259 2.24 -7.40 -0.16
N MET A 260 2.20 -6.20 -0.75
CA MET A 260 0.95 -5.56 -1.17
C MET A 260 0.17 -6.41 -2.20
N ALA A 261 0.86 -7.07 -3.12
CA ALA A 261 0.21 -7.93 -4.11
C ALA A 261 -0.41 -9.19 -3.50
N ILE A 262 0.25 -9.83 -2.54
CA ILE A 262 -0.20 -11.11 -1.97
C ILE A 262 -1.21 -10.97 -0.82
N ALA A 263 -1.12 -9.89 -0.04
CA ALA A 263 -1.86 -9.76 1.23
C ALA A 263 -2.51 -8.38 1.42
N GLY A 264 -2.53 -7.55 0.37
CA GLY A 264 -2.92 -6.15 0.50
C GLY A 264 -4.43 -5.89 0.68
N LEU A 265 -5.29 -6.76 0.19
CA LEU A 265 -6.75 -6.61 0.16
C LEU A 265 -7.47 -7.69 0.98
N TYR A 266 -6.85 -8.13 2.08
CA TYR A 266 -7.37 -9.20 2.93
C TYR A 266 -7.65 -10.46 2.10
N ASP A 267 -8.79 -11.11 2.30
CA ASP A 267 -9.22 -12.30 1.55
C ASP A 267 -9.50 -12.00 0.06
N GLY A 268 -9.58 -10.72 -0.31
CA GLY A 268 -9.73 -10.24 -1.69
C GLY A 268 -8.42 -10.17 -2.49
N SER A 269 -7.25 -10.35 -1.87
CA SER A 269 -5.94 -10.11 -2.51
C SER A 269 -5.72 -10.96 -3.76
N GLY A 270 -6.01 -12.26 -3.70
CA GLY A 270 -5.84 -13.16 -4.85
C GLY A 270 -6.78 -12.81 -6.01
N LYS A 271 -8.04 -12.49 -5.72
CA LYS A 271 -9.01 -12.05 -6.73
C LYS A 271 -8.57 -10.74 -7.39
N TRP A 272 -8.15 -9.76 -6.59
CA TRP A 272 -7.66 -8.47 -7.07
C TRP A 272 -6.44 -8.60 -7.97
N LEU A 273 -5.45 -9.40 -7.55
CA LEU A 273 -4.24 -9.62 -8.35
C LEU A 273 -4.56 -10.34 -9.67
N TYR A 274 -5.53 -11.24 -9.67
CA TYR A 274 -6.00 -11.93 -10.88
C TYR A 274 -6.75 -10.98 -11.84
N THR A 275 -7.61 -10.10 -11.33
CA THR A 275 -8.47 -9.25 -12.18
C THR A 275 -7.79 -7.95 -12.61
N VAL A 276 -7.09 -7.28 -11.69
CA VAL A 276 -6.50 -5.94 -11.93
C VAL A 276 -4.99 -6.02 -12.14
N GLY A 277 -4.30 -6.92 -11.44
CA GLY A 277 -2.87 -7.15 -11.65
C GLY A 277 -1.97 -6.00 -11.19
N ILE A 278 -2.36 -5.27 -10.15
CA ILE A 278 -1.53 -4.20 -9.56
C ILE A 278 -1.44 -4.36 -8.03
N PRO A 279 -0.25 -4.17 -7.42
CA PRO A 279 -0.10 -4.13 -5.96
C PRO A 279 -0.99 -3.06 -5.33
N ALA A 280 -1.69 -3.39 -4.26
CA ALA A 280 -2.59 -2.45 -3.59
C ALA A 280 -2.70 -2.74 -2.09
N LYS A 281 -3.21 -1.77 -1.32
CA LYS A 281 -3.55 -1.95 0.10
C LYS A 281 -4.87 -1.23 0.40
N SER A 282 -5.74 -1.87 1.16
CA SER A 282 -6.96 -1.28 1.71
C SER A 282 -6.89 -1.00 3.21
N GLY A 283 -7.76 -0.14 3.72
CA GLY A 283 -8.01 0.08 5.14
C GLY A 283 -9.51 0.17 5.40
N VAL A 284 -9.96 -0.30 6.57
CA VAL A 284 -11.39 -0.32 6.94
C VAL A 284 -11.97 1.09 7.15
N GLY A 285 -11.13 2.12 7.20
CA GLY A 285 -11.56 3.51 7.09
C GLY A 285 -12.12 3.87 5.71
N GLY A 286 -12.03 2.98 4.72
CA GLY A 286 -12.53 3.19 3.34
C GLY A 286 -11.47 3.68 2.36
N GLY A 287 -10.22 3.82 2.81
CA GLY A 287 -9.09 4.16 1.96
C GLY A 287 -8.52 2.95 1.23
N MET A 288 -8.06 3.14 0.01
CA MET A 288 -7.31 2.16 -0.75
C MET A 288 -6.25 2.86 -1.60
N VAL A 289 -5.07 2.26 -1.72
CA VAL A 289 -3.99 2.71 -2.59
C VAL A 289 -3.55 1.58 -3.49
N ALA A 290 -3.31 1.86 -4.76
CA ALA A 290 -2.71 0.94 -5.72
C ALA A 290 -1.51 1.59 -6.40
N VAL A 291 -0.48 0.79 -6.67
CA VAL A 291 0.82 1.28 -7.15
C VAL A 291 1.12 0.67 -8.51
N VAL A 292 1.39 1.52 -9.50
CA VAL A 292 1.85 1.14 -10.84
C VAL A 292 3.33 1.49 -10.93
N PRO A 293 4.25 0.52 -10.80
CA PRO A 293 5.69 0.78 -10.74
C PRO A 293 6.17 1.55 -11.98
N GLY A 294 6.92 2.62 -11.74
CA GLY A 294 7.48 3.49 -12.79
C GLY A 294 6.51 4.52 -13.37
N GLU A 295 5.24 4.57 -12.95
CA GLU A 295 4.25 5.49 -13.55
C GLU A 295 3.52 6.35 -12.52
N TYR A 296 2.71 5.74 -11.66
CA TYR A 296 1.87 6.47 -10.71
C TYR A 296 1.38 5.57 -9.57
N ALA A 297 0.87 6.21 -8.53
CA ALA A 297 -0.03 5.58 -7.58
C ALA A 297 -1.40 6.25 -7.65
N ILE A 298 -2.43 5.45 -7.44
CA ILE A 298 -3.81 5.91 -7.31
C ILE A 298 -4.30 5.59 -5.91
N ALA A 299 -4.82 6.60 -5.21
CA ALA A 299 -5.52 6.44 -3.96
C ALA A 299 -6.99 6.82 -4.14
N VAL A 300 -7.86 6.08 -3.47
CA VAL A 300 -9.30 6.35 -3.42
C VAL A 300 -9.77 6.26 -1.99
N TYR A 301 -10.59 7.21 -1.58
CA TYR A 301 -11.27 7.18 -0.30
C TYR A 301 -12.78 7.07 -0.51
N SER A 302 -13.37 6.00 0.01
CA SER A 302 -14.81 5.86 0.13
C SER A 302 -15.19 4.87 1.25
N PRO A 303 -15.91 5.30 2.31
CA PRO A 303 -16.18 4.47 3.50
C PRO A 303 -16.91 3.14 3.29
N PRO A 304 -17.89 2.98 2.37
CA PRO A 304 -18.60 1.71 2.23
C PRO A 304 -17.70 0.55 1.76
N LEU A 305 -17.64 -0.50 2.57
CA LEU A 305 -16.81 -1.69 2.38
C LEU A 305 -17.64 -2.89 1.89
N ASP A 306 -17.00 -3.79 1.15
CA ASP A 306 -17.50 -5.14 0.90
C ASP A 306 -17.33 -6.06 2.13
N GLU A 307 -17.75 -7.32 1.99
CA GLU A 307 -17.65 -8.33 3.05
C GLU A 307 -16.20 -8.67 3.46
N ALA A 308 -15.23 -8.42 2.58
CA ALA A 308 -13.81 -8.63 2.87
C ALA A 308 -13.17 -7.40 3.55
N GLY A 309 -13.89 -6.29 3.69
CA GLY A 309 -13.40 -5.05 4.30
C GLY A 309 -12.72 -4.09 3.31
N ASN A 310 -12.93 -4.26 2.02
CA ASN A 310 -12.36 -3.40 0.97
C ASN A 310 -13.40 -2.39 0.46
N SER A 311 -13.00 -1.13 0.25
CA SER A 311 -13.91 -0.10 -0.26
C SER A 311 -14.46 -0.47 -1.64
N VAL A 312 -15.79 -0.49 -1.78
CA VAL A 312 -16.45 -0.93 -3.03
C VAL A 312 -16.19 0.05 -4.17
N ARG A 313 -16.32 1.36 -3.90
CA ARG A 313 -16.06 2.40 -4.91
C ARG A 313 -14.58 2.48 -5.25
N ALA A 314 -13.68 2.25 -4.28
CA ALA A 314 -12.25 2.25 -4.55
C ALA A 314 -11.84 1.14 -5.51
N GLN A 315 -12.27 -0.09 -5.27
CA GLN A 315 -11.96 -1.23 -6.15
C GLN A 315 -12.41 -0.97 -7.59
N LYS A 316 -13.69 -0.61 -7.79
CA LYS A 316 -14.25 -0.34 -9.14
C LYS A 316 -13.56 0.83 -9.85
N THR A 317 -13.18 1.86 -9.09
CA THR A 317 -12.50 3.05 -9.63
C THR A 317 -11.08 2.74 -10.08
N ILE A 318 -10.32 2.05 -9.23
CA ILE A 318 -8.93 1.71 -9.51
C ILE A 318 -8.86 0.72 -10.67
N GLU A 319 -9.75 -0.27 -10.71
CA GLU A 319 -9.90 -1.19 -11.85
C GLU A 319 -10.17 -0.43 -13.15
N TYR A 320 -11.15 0.49 -13.16
CA TYR A 320 -11.47 1.31 -14.34
C TYR A 320 -10.27 2.13 -14.84
N VAL A 321 -9.53 2.76 -13.93
CA VAL A 321 -8.33 3.53 -14.31
C VAL A 321 -7.23 2.59 -14.82
N ALA A 322 -7.01 1.45 -14.16
CA ALA A 322 -6.00 0.48 -14.54
C ALA A 322 -6.25 -0.12 -15.94
N GLU A 323 -7.50 -0.44 -16.26
CA GLU A 323 -7.90 -0.87 -17.60
C GLU A 323 -7.61 0.20 -18.65
N ALA A 324 -7.99 1.45 -18.38
CA ALA A 324 -7.82 2.57 -19.30
C ALA A 324 -6.34 2.93 -19.55
N THR A 325 -5.47 2.70 -18.57
CA THR A 325 -4.01 2.94 -18.67
C THR A 325 -3.23 1.68 -19.04
N GLN A 326 -3.90 0.54 -19.21
CA GLN A 326 -3.28 -0.78 -19.37
C GLN A 326 -2.28 -1.10 -18.24
N ALA A 327 -2.56 -0.60 -17.03
CA ALA A 327 -1.74 -0.85 -15.85
C ALA A 327 -2.01 -2.26 -15.32
N ASN A 328 -1.12 -3.18 -15.65
CA ASN A 328 -1.08 -4.52 -15.08
C ASN A 328 0.37 -4.99 -15.10
N VAL A 329 0.91 -5.43 -13.96
CA VAL A 329 2.34 -5.79 -13.82
C VAL A 329 2.73 -7.05 -14.58
N PHE A 330 1.75 -7.81 -15.09
CA PHE A 330 1.95 -9.01 -15.90
C PHE A 330 1.87 -8.74 -17.40
N LEU A 331 1.58 -7.51 -17.83
CA LEU A 331 1.65 -7.10 -19.22
C LEU A 331 3.04 -6.55 -19.54
N ALA A 332 3.64 -7.03 -20.63
CA ALA A 332 4.87 -6.44 -21.15
C ALA A 332 4.57 -5.03 -21.70
N LYS A 333 5.40 -4.06 -21.32
CA LYS A 333 5.38 -2.69 -21.85
C LYS A 333 6.47 -2.51 -22.89
#